data_AF-A0AAU5DH50-F1
#
_entry.id   AF-A0AAU5DH50-F1
#
_cell.length_a   1.000
_cell.length_b   1.000
_cell.length_c   1.000
_cell.angle_alpha   90.00
_cell.angle_beta   90.00
_cell.angle_gamma   90.00
#
_symmetry.space_group_name_H-M   'P 1'
#
loop_
_entity.id
_entity.type
_entity.pdbx_description
1 polymer ?
#
loop_
_entity_poly.entity_id
_entity_poly.type
_entity_poly.pdbx_seq_one_letter_code
_entity_poly.pdbx_strand_id
1 'polypeptide(L)'
;MELRQLSAPADPGFRLDLDGTARFLHEGYTVTVQGRRPTAEDAWCYYDPLDSHDVLIAGTVSLEGVDVGTAYAIANERDAHSMRQALEEVLRDAVDDVRHTVARLSARVEQIDHKHRAQQP
;
A
#
# COMPACT_ATOMS: atom_id res chain seq x y z
N MET A 1 1.55 18.19 10.11
CA MET A 1 1.85 16.75 10.28
C MET A 1 3.09 16.46 9.45
N GLU A 2 4.18 16.00 10.07
CA GLU A 2 5.49 15.86 9.41
C GLU A 2 5.61 14.52 8.67
N LEU A 3 6.17 14.54 7.46
CA LEU A 3 6.44 13.34 6.65
C LEU A 3 7.60 12.56 7.27
N ARG A 4 7.38 11.28 7.59
CA ARG A 4 8.42 10.40 8.16
C ARG A 4 9.25 9.78 7.04
N GLN A 5 10.55 10.08 7.01
CA GLN A 5 11.53 9.44 6.13
C GLN A 5 12.10 8.20 6.84
N LEU A 6 11.91 7.00 6.28
CA LEU A 6 12.56 5.79 6.78
C LEU A 6 13.83 5.55 5.97
N SER A 7 14.98 5.95 6.52
CA SER A 7 16.31 5.65 5.96
C SER A 7 16.90 4.32 6.47
N ALA A 8 16.15 3.60 7.32
CA ALA A 8 16.55 2.40 8.05
C ALA A 8 15.28 1.56 8.32
N PRO A 9 15.39 0.24 8.63
CA PRO A 9 14.23 -0.65 8.66
C PRO A 9 13.25 -0.16 9.74
N ALA A 10 11.96 -0.13 9.41
CA ALA A 10 10.89 0.64 10.07
C ALA A 10 11.15 0.88 11.57
N ASP A 11 11.33 2.15 11.94
CA ASP A 11 11.59 2.59 13.31
C ASP A 11 10.49 2.06 14.26
N PRO A 12 10.80 1.20 15.24
CA PRO A 12 9.81 0.51 16.09
C PRO A 12 8.98 1.45 16.99
N GLY A 13 9.24 2.76 16.97
CA GLY A 13 8.50 3.76 17.73
C GLY A 13 7.32 4.42 16.99
N PHE A 14 7.00 4.04 15.75
CA PHE A 14 5.95 4.73 15.00
C PHE A 14 4.56 4.48 15.61
N ARG A 15 3.76 5.54 15.70
CA ARG A 15 2.38 5.50 16.20
C ARG A 15 1.46 5.94 15.08
N LEU A 16 0.40 5.17 14.86
CA LEU A 16 -0.74 5.63 14.08
C LEU A 16 -1.40 6.81 14.82
N ASP A 17 -1.94 7.76 14.07
CA ASP A 17 -2.80 8.81 14.59
C ASP A 17 -4.07 8.21 15.22
N LEU A 18 -4.85 9.04 15.92
CA LEU A 18 -6.06 8.58 16.65
C LEU A 18 -7.13 7.96 15.74
N ASP A 19 -7.09 8.26 14.44
CA ASP A 19 -7.96 7.69 13.42
C ASP A 19 -7.39 6.40 12.80
N GLY A 20 -6.25 5.92 13.31
CA GLY A 20 -5.56 4.73 12.80
C GLY A 20 -4.73 4.98 11.55
N THR A 21 -4.50 6.24 11.16
CA THR A 21 -3.75 6.56 9.93
C THR A 21 -2.31 6.99 10.21
N ALA A 22 -1.43 6.82 9.24
CA ALA A 22 -0.08 7.38 9.23
C ALA A 22 0.39 7.59 7.79
N ARG A 23 1.38 8.48 7.60
CA ARG A 23 1.97 8.74 6.27
C ARG A 23 3.47 8.47 6.30
N PHE A 24 3.92 7.68 5.35
CA PHE A 24 5.32 7.26 5.20
C PHE A 24 5.87 7.72 3.85
N LEU A 25 7.11 8.18 3.83
CA LEU A 25 7.85 8.30 2.58
C LEU A 25 8.60 6.98 2.32
N HIS A 26 8.23 6.28 1.26
CA HIS A 26 8.87 5.03 0.82
C HIS A 26 9.25 5.13 -0.65
N GLU A 27 10.55 5.04 -0.95
CA GLU A 27 11.10 5.08 -2.31
C GLU A 27 10.64 6.30 -3.14
N GLY A 28 10.42 7.44 -2.48
CA GLY A 28 9.97 8.69 -3.11
C GLY A 28 8.44 8.84 -3.22
N TYR A 29 7.68 7.80 -2.88
CA TYR A 29 6.22 7.85 -2.81
C TYR A 29 5.75 8.12 -1.38
N THR A 30 4.67 8.89 -1.26
CA THR A 30 3.96 9.00 0.02
C THR A 30 2.94 7.87 0.09
N VAL A 31 3.15 6.93 1.00
CA VAL A 31 2.20 5.85 1.32
C VAL A 31 1.38 6.28 2.52
N THR A 32 0.06 6.35 2.36
CA THR A 32 -0.88 6.49 3.46
C THR A 32 -1.20 5.11 3.98
N VAL A 33 -0.89 4.85 5.25
CA VAL A 33 -1.15 3.59 5.92
C VAL A 33 -2.33 3.77 6.87
N GLN A 34 -3.23 2.79 6.88
CA GLN A 34 -4.36 2.74 7.81
C GLN A 34 -4.41 1.37 8.49
N GLY A 35 -4.44 1.37 9.82
CA GLY A 35 -4.74 0.19 10.63
C GLY A 35 -6.21 0.14 11.00
N ARG A 36 -6.89 -0.99 10.79
CA ARG A 36 -8.26 -1.21 11.24
C ARG A 36 -8.51 -2.67 11.62
N ARG A 37 -9.62 -2.96 12.30
CA ARG A 37 -10.09 -4.34 12.46
C ARG A 37 -10.46 -4.92 11.08
N PRO A 38 -10.11 -6.18 10.80
CA PRO A 38 -10.54 -6.83 9.58
C PRO A 38 -12.04 -7.09 9.63
N THR A 39 -12.68 -7.03 8.48
CA THR A 39 -14.09 -7.37 8.25
C THR A 39 -14.20 -8.80 7.76
N ALA A 40 -15.43 -9.33 7.69
CA ALA A 40 -15.67 -10.65 7.13
C ALA A 40 -15.27 -10.76 5.64
N GLU A 41 -15.30 -9.65 4.88
CA GLU A 41 -14.85 -9.61 3.49
C GLU A 41 -13.32 -9.72 3.38
N ASP A 42 -12.59 -9.06 4.29
CA ASP A 42 -11.12 -9.16 4.32
C ASP A 42 -10.68 -10.60 4.63
N ALA A 43 -11.44 -11.31 5.47
CA ALA A 43 -11.17 -12.70 5.82
C ALA A 43 -11.18 -13.65 4.61
N TRP A 44 -11.92 -13.34 3.55
CA TRP A 44 -11.99 -14.21 2.36
C TRP A 44 -10.69 -14.22 1.56
N CYS A 45 -9.84 -13.22 1.73
CA CYS A 45 -8.52 -13.14 1.11
C CYS A 45 -7.45 -13.94 1.87
N TYR A 46 -7.75 -14.45 3.07
CA TYR A 46 -6.81 -15.17 3.92
C TYR A 46 -7.33 -16.59 4.23
N TYR A 47 -6.44 -17.58 4.16
CA TYR A 47 -6.80 -19.00 4.32
C TYR A 47 -7.08 -19.41 5.78
N ASP A 48 -6.60 -18.62 6.75
CA ASP A 48 -6.75 -18.89 8.18
C ASP A 48 -7.84 -18.01 8.82
N PRO A 49 -8.60 -18.55 9.80
CA PRO A 49 -9.58 -17.76 10.52
C PRO A 49 -8.90 -16.65 11.33
N LEU A 50 -9.37 -15.42 11.14
CA LEU A 50 -8.87 -14.24 11.85
C LEU A 50 -9.05 -14.39 13.37
N ASP A 51 -8.00 -14.05 14.12
CA ASP A 51 -8.05 -13.89 15.58
C ASP A 51 -8.69 -12.53 15.93
N SER A 52 -9.32 -12.47 17.09
CA SER A 52 -9.76 -11.25 17.78
C SER A 52 -8.67 -10.17 17.94
N HIS A 53 -7.40 -10.53 17.82
CA HIS A 53 -6.25 -9.62 17.88
C HIS A 53 -5.65 -9.27 16.53
N ASP A 54 -6.21 -9.78 15.44
CA ASP A 54 -5.76 -9.43 14.12
C ASP A 54 -6.24 -8.02 13.76
N VAL A 55 -5.37 -7.33 13.04
CA VAL A 55 -5.61 -6.03 12.43
C VAL A 55 -5.18 -6.08 10.97
N LEU A 56 -5.95 -5.41 10.12
CA LEU A 56 -5.59 -5.17 8.74
C LEU A 56 -4.80 -3.87 8.67
N ILE A 57 -3.61 -3.94 8.08
CA ILE A 57 -2.83 -2.80 7.66
C ILE A 57 -3.04 -2.63 6.16
N ALA A 58 -3.59 -1.49 5.76
CA ALA A 58 -3.75 -1.10 4.37
C ALA A 58 -2.78 0.03 4.04
N GLY A 59 -2.16 -0.01 2.86
CA GLY A 59 -1.28 1.04 2.37
C GLY A 59 -1.74 1.49 0.99
N THR A 60 -1.84 2.80 0.82
CA THR A 60 -2.34 3.41 -0.41
C THR A 60 -1.38 4.49 -0.87
N VAL A 61 -1.03 4.47 -2.16
CA VAL A 61 -0.37 5.58 -2.84
C VAL A 61 -1.38 6.22 -3.78
N SER A 62 -1.65 7.50 -3.57
CA SER A 62 -2.55 8.28 -4.43
C SER A 62 -1.76 9.34 -5.20
N LEU A 63 -2.01 9.44 -6.51
CA LEU A 63 -1.49 10.50 -7.37
C LEU A 63 -2.68 11.30 -7.90
N GLU A 64 -2.68 12.62 -7.67
CA GLU A 64 -3.77 13.53 -8.05
C GLU A 64 -5.17 13.08 -7.58
N GLY A 65 -5.24 12.44 -6.40
CA GLY A 65 -6.49 11.95 -5.81
C GLY A 65 -6.97 10.61 -6.37
N VAL A 66 -6.19 9.95 -7.21
CA VAL A 66 -6.45 8.60 -7.72
C VAL A 66 -5.52 7.61 -7.03
N ASP A 67 -6.07 6.54 -6.48
CA ASP A 67 -5.28 5.45 -5.90
C ASP A 67 -4.63 4.66 -7.03
N VAL A 68 -3.30 4.69 -7.05
CA VAL A 68 -2.47 4.07 -8.10
C VAL A 68 -1.70 2.85 -7.61
N GLY A 69 -1.66 2.65 -6.29
CA GLY A 69 -1.08 1.47 -5.66
C GLY A 69 -1.79 1.19 -4.34
N THR A 70 -2.20 -0.06 -4.14
CA THR A 70 -2.82 -0.48 -2.88
C THR A 70 -2.29 -1.84 -2.43
N ALA A 71 -1.98 -1.96 -1.15
CA ALA A 71 -1.54 -3.21 -0.55
C ALA A 71 -2.20 -3.43 0.82
N TYR A 72 -2.27 -4.70 1.21
CA TYR A 72 -2.94 -5.16 2.42
C TYR A 72 -2.12 -6.25 3.09
N ALA A 73 -1.98 -6.17 4.41
CA ALA A 73 -1.41 -7.24 5.22
C ALA A 73 -2.17 -7.38 6.54
N ILE A 74 -2.25 -8.61 7.05
CA ILE A 74 -2.78 -8.88 8.39
C ILE A 74 -1.61 -8.95 9.37
N ALA A 75 -1.78 -8.33 10.53
CA ALA A 75 -0.85 -8.43 11.65
C ALA A 75 -1.59 -8.72 12.94
N ASN A 76 -0.91 -9.38 13.88
CA ASN A 76 -1.38 -9.50 15.24
C ASN A 76 -0.99 -8.25 16.04
N GLU A 77 -1.98 -7.50 16.56
CA GLU A 77 -1.74 -6.23 17.26
C GLU A 77 -0.91 -6.37 18.54
N ARG A 78 -0.84 -7.58 19.11
CA ARG A 78 -0.08 -7.87 20.33
C ARG A 78 1.36 -8.25 20.05
N ASP A 79 1.70 -8.52 18.79
CA ASP A 79 3.04 -8.89 18.36
C ASP A 79 3.66 -7.75 17.55
N ALA A 80 4.60 -7.04 18.17
CA ALA A 80 5.33 -5.94 17.54
C ALA A 80 6.13 -6.40 16.30
N HIS A 81 6.58 -7.67 16.26
CA HIS A 81 7.27 -8.20 15.09
C HIS A 81 6.29 -8.41 13.92
N SER A 82 5.13 -9.00 14.18
CA SER A 82 4.04 -9.15 13.20
C SER A 82 3.60 -7.79 12.64
N MET A 83 3.37 -6.80 13.50
CA MET A 83 3.01 -5.43 13.08
C MET A 83 4.08 -4.78 12.20
N ARG A 84 5.35 -4.95 12.56
CA ARG A 84 6.47 -4.43 11.78
C ARG A 84 6.54 -5.09 10.41
N GLN A 85 6.43 -6.42 10.36
CA GLN A 85 6.50 -7.18 9.11
C GLN A 85 5.37 -6.76 8.16
N ALA A 86 4.13 -6.66 8.67
CA ALA A 86 2.99 -6.22 7.87
C ALA A 86 3.16 -4.78 7.35
N LEU A 87 3.73 -3.87 8.15
CA LEU A 87 4.04 -2.53 7.66
C LEU A 87 5.10 -2.57 6.55
N GLU A 88 6.21 -3.28 6.74
CA GLU A 88 7.27 -3.40 5.74
C GLU A 88 6.74 -4.01 4.43
N GLU A 89 5.86 -5.01 4.53
CA GLU A 89 5.15 -5.62 3.40
C GLU A 89 4.26 -4.63 2.67
N VAL A 90 3.37 -3.95 3.39
CA VAL A 90 2.43 -2.98 2.83
C VAL A 90 3.13 -1.81 2.15
N LEU A 91 4.21 -1.29 2.73
CA LEU A 91 4.97 -0.19 2.13
C LEU A 91 5.61 -0.60 0.80
N ARG A 92 6.24 -1.78 0.78
CA ARG A 92 6.87 -2.34 -0.43
C ARG A 92 5.83 -2.64 -1.50
N ASP A 93 4.81 -3.40 -1.16
CA ASP A 93 3.82 -3.89 -2.12
C ASP A 93 2.96 -2.75 -2.69
N ALA A 94 2.65 -1.72 -1.90
CA ALA A 94 1.93 -0.56 -2.42
C ALA A 94 2.75 0.18 -3.49
N VAL A 95 4.06 0.33 -3.30
CA VAL A 95 4.95 0.97 -4.30
C VAL A 95 5.17 0.05 -5.52
N ASP A 96 5.26 -1.26 -5.33
CA ASP A 96 5.33 -2.21 -6.43
C ASP A 96 4.05 -2.21 -7.28
N ASP A 97 2.88 -2.06 -6.67
CA ASP A 97 1.61 -1.91 -7.39
C ASP A 97 1.56 -0.59 -8.18
N VAL A 98 2.13 0.52 -7.66
CA VAL A 98 2.31 1.75 -8.44
C VAL A 98 3.15 1.50 -9.68
N ARG A 99 4.30 0.82 -9.54
CA ARG A 99 5.18 0.49 -10.68
C ARG A 99 4.43 -0.33 -11.72
N HIS A 100 3.65 -1.32 -11.29
CA HIS A 100 2.86 -2.15 -12.17
C HIS A 100 1.80 -1.34 -12.91
N THR A 101 1.06 -0.49 -12.19
CA THR A 101 0.04 0.39 -12.75
C THR A 101 0.63 1.36 -13.78
N VAL A 102 1.74 2.01 -13.46
CA VAL A 102 2.44 2.92 -14.38
C VAL A 102 2.93 2.17 -15.63
N ALA A 103 3.55 1.00 -15.48
CA ALA A 103 4.01 0.19 -16.61
C ALA A 103 2.85 -0.21 -17.54
N ARG A 104 1.72 -0.64 -16.96
CA ARG A 104 0.50 -1.00 -17.70
C ARG A 104 -0.08 0.20 -18.46
N LEU A 105 -0.12 1.38 -17.83
CA LEU A 105 -0.62 2.60 -18.47
C LEU A 105 0.29 3.05 -19.62
N SER A 106 1.61 3.06 -19.41
CA SER A 106 2.59 3.38 -20.46
C SER A 106 2.45 2.47 -21.67
N ALA A 107 2.38 1.15 -21.46
CA ALA A 107 2.19 0.18 -22.54
C ALA A 107 0.88 0.40 -23.31
N ARG A 108 -0.20 0.81 -22.63
CA ARG A 108 -1.49 1.11 -23.26
C ARG A 108 -1.42 2.38 -24.11
N VAL A 109 -0.72 3.42 -23.64
CA VAL A 109 -0.50 4.66 -24.41
C VAL A 109 0.31 4.35 -25.67
N GLU A 110 1.41 3.61 -25.56
CA GLU A 110 2.23 3.20 -26.71
C GLU A 110 1.40 2.42 -27.76
N GLN A 111 0.53 1.52 -27.29
CA GLN A 111 -0.36 0.77 -28.18
C GLN A 111 -1.37 1.68 -28.90
N ILE A 112 -1.92 2.68 -28.21
CA ILE A 112 -2.85 3.66 -28.80
C ILE A 112 -2.12 4.51 -29.83
N ASP A 113 -0.93 5.02 -29.50
CA ASP A 113 -0.12 5.84 -30.40
C ASP A 113 0.27 5.07 -31.67
N HIS A 114 0.65 3.79 -31.53
CA HIS A 114 0.95 2.93 -32.67
C HIS A 114 -0.26 2.75 -33.59
N LYS A 115 -1.45 2.49 -33.02
CA LYS A 115 -2.69 2.38 -33.79
C LYS A 115 -3.07 3.69 -34.48
N HIS A 116 -2.88 4.82 -33.81
CA HIS A 116 -3.22 6.13 -34.36
C HIS A 116 -2.28 6.51 -35.51
N ARG A 117 -0.96 6.27 -35.36
CA ARG A 117 0.03 6.49 -36.43
C ARG A 117 -0.22 5.61 -37.65
N ALA A 118 -0.66 4.37 -37.46
CA ALA A 118 -1.01 3.47 -38.57
C ALA A 118 -2.30 3.88 -39.33
N GLN A 119 -3.12 4.78 -38.76
CA GLN A 119 -4.36 5.28 -39.36
C GLN A 119 -4.22 6.68 -39.97
N GLN A 120 -3.05 7.32 -39.81
CA GLN A 120 -2.75 8.59 -40.47
C GLN A 120 -2.19 8.30 -41.88
N PRO A 121 -2.78 8.88 -42.95
CA PRO A 121 -2.39 8.63 -44.34
C PRO A 121 -1.00 9.14 -44.71
#